data_AF-A0A2X1LAL1-F1
#
_entry.id   AF-A0A2X1LAL1-F1
#
_cell.length_a   1.000
_cell.length_b   1.000
_cell.length_c   1.000
_cell.angle_alpha   90.00
_cell.angle_beta   90.00
_cell.angle_gamma   90.00
#
_symmetry.space_group_name_H-M   'P 1'
#
loop_
_entity.id
_entity.type
_entity.pdbx_description
1 polymer ?
#
loop_
_entity_poly.entity_id
_entity_poly.type
_entity_poly.pdbx_seq_one_letter_code
_entity_poly.pdbx_strand_id
1 'polypeptide(L)'
;MYRLDNGRYPTTEQGLEALIQQPANMADSRNYRTGGYIKRLPKDPWGNDYQYLSPGEKGLFDVYTLGADGQENGEGAGADIGNWNLQEFQ
;
A
#
# COMPACT_ATOMS: atom_id res chain seq x y z
N MET A 1 -0.39 13.51 -0.67
CA MET A 1 0.97 13.87 -0.27
C MET A 1 2.02 13.26 -1.20
N TYR A 2 2.24 11.94 -1.33
CA TYR A 2 3.17 11.42 -2.38
C TYR A 2 2.81 11.81 -3.82
N ARG A 3 1.56 11.58 -4.24
CA ARG A 3 1.07 11.96 -5.57
C ARG A 3 1.07 13.47 -5.83
N LEU A 4 0.96 14.28 -4.78
CA LEU A 4 0.89 15.74 -4.94
C LEU A 4 2.28 16.30 -5.28
N ASP A 5 3.32 15.75 -4.66
CA ASP A 5 4.71 16.09 -4.98
C ASP A 5 5.19 15.45 -6.29
N ASN A 6 4.88 14.17 -6.50
CA ASN A 6 5.48 13.38 -7.59
C ASN A 6 4.57 13.22 -8.82
N GLY A 7 3.35 13.76 -8.77
CA GLY A 7 2.32 13.63 -9.81
C GLY A 7 1.71 12.22 -9.95
N ARG A 8 2.31 11.19 -9.36
CA ARG A 8 1.91 9.77 -9.48
C ARG A 8 1.95 9.04 -8.15
N TYR A 9 1.28 7.89 -8.05
CA TYR A 9 1.46 6.95 -6.95
C TYR A 9 2.75 6.13 -7.14
N PRO A 10 3.32 5.54 -6.07
CA PRO A 10 4.42 4.58 -6.23
C PRO A 10 3.97 3.40 -7.10
N THR A 11 4.91 2.72 -7.73
CA THR A 11 4.62 1.50 -8.49
C THR A 11 4.55 0.29 -7.57
N THR A 12 3.96 -0.82 -8.01
CA THR A 12 3.96 -2.10 -7.28
C THR A 12 5.38 -2.52 -6.87
N GLU A 13 6.38 -2.35 -7.74
CA GLU A 13 7.79 -2.67 -7.43
C GLU A 13 8.41 -1.77 -6.35
N GLN A 14 7.95 -0.53 -6.24
CA GLN A 14 8.39 0.39 -5.19
C GLN A 14 7.66 0.12 -3.86
N GLY A 15 6.46 -0.44 -3.94
CA GLY A 15 5.66 -0.82 -2.79
C GLY A 15 5.25 0.35 -1.89
N LEU A 16 4.78 0.00 -0.69
CA LEU A 16 4.50 0.96 0.36
C LEU A 16 5.77 1.54 0.99
N GLU A 17 6.91 0.87 0.82
CA GLU A 17 8.21 1.34 1.31
C GLU A 17 8.60 2.68 0.71
N ALA A 18 8.15 2.96 -0.53
CA ALA A 18 8.25 4.26 -1.17
C ALA A 18 7.65 5.41 -0.35
N LEU A 19 6.71 5.12 0.57
CA LEU A 19 6.13 6.12 1.45
C LEU A 19 6.98 6.39 2.70
N ILE A 20 7.86 5.47 3.09
CA ILE A 20 8.78 5.67 4.22
C ILE A 20 10.10 6.26 3.73
N GLN A 21 10.65 5.67 2.67
CA GLN A 21 11.95 5.98 2.14
C GLN A 21 11.84 6.24 0.64
N GLN A 22 12.70 7.14 0.16
CA GLN A 22 12.80 7.42 -1.26
C GLN A 22 13.27 6.16 -2.02
N PRO A 23 12.51 5.70 -3.03
CA PRO A 23 12.91 4.56 -3.82
C PRO A 23 14.10 4.90 -4.74
N ALA A 24 15.05 3.97 -4.89
CA ALA A 24 16.29 4.19 -5.64
C ALA A 24 16.07 4.41 -7.15
N ASN A 25 15.00 3.84 -7.69
CA ASN A 25 14.58 3.96 -9.10
C ASN A 25 13.69 5.20 -9.36
N MET A 26 13.65 6.16 -8.44
CA MET A 26 12.85 7.37 -8.60
C MET A 26 13.57 8.44 -9.43
N ALA A 27 13.11 8.63 -10.68
CA ALA A 27 13.65 9.64 -11.59
C ALA A 27 13.66 11.06 -11.00
N ASP A 28 12.58 11.46 -10.31
CA ASP A 28 12.41 12.82 -9.76
C ASP A 28 12.52 12.85 -8.23
N SER A 29 13.67 12.42 -7.74
CA SER A 29 14.02 12.41 -6.31
C SER A 29 13.90 13.81 -5.65
N ARG A 30 13.94 14.90 -6.43
CA ARG A 30 13.86 16.28 -5.92
C ARG A 30 12.52 16.66 -5.33
N ASN A 31 11.43 16.02 -5.78
CA ASN A 31 10.09 16.30 -5.26
C ASN A 31 9.76 15.40 -4.05
N TYR A 32 10.58 14.38 -3.78
CA TYR A 32 10.33 13.51 -2.64
C TYR A 32 10.47 14.25 -1.32
N ARG A 33 9.45 14.15 -0.46
CA ARG A 33 9.47 14.81 0.84
C ARG A 33 10.58 14.24 1.73
N THR A 34 11.48 15.11 2.20
CA THR A 34 12.53 14.73 3.17
C THR A 34 11.90 14.18 4.45
N GLY A 35 12.25 12.94 4.80
CA GLY A 35 11.68 12.22 5.96
C GLY A 35 10.47 11.34 5.65
N GLY A 36 10.10 11.20 4.37
CA GLY A 36 9.02 10.32 3.93
C GLY A 36 7.62 10.90 4.11
N TYR A 37 6.63 10.12 3.69
CA TYR A 37 5.20 10.41 3.77
C TYR A 37 4.52 9.72 4.95
N ILE A 38 5.07 8.59 5.42
CA ILE A 38 4.60 7.86 6.60
C ILE A 38 5.80 7.51 7.48
N LYS A 39 5.62 7.61 8.81
CA LYS A 39 6.71 7.32 9.77
C LYS A 39 7.06 5.84 9.85
N ARG A 40 6.05 4.97 9.72
CA ARG A 40 6.14 3.52 9.80
C ARG A 40 4.93 2.92 9.11
N LEU A 41 5.14 1.84 8.39
CA LEU A 41 4.04 1.01 7.91
C LEU A 41 3.54 0.15 9.08
N PRO A 42 2.25 0.26 9.45
CA PRO A 42 1.67 -0.71 10.37
C PRO A 42 1.66 -2.09 9.71
N LYS A 43 1.78 -3.12 10.52
CA LYS A 43 1.45 -4.48 10.10
C LYS A 43 -0.06 -4.67 10.23
N ASP A 44 -0.59 -5.62 9.50
CA ASP A 44 -1.98 -6.02 9.64
C ASP A 44 -2.24 -6.67 11.02
N PRO A 45 -3.50 -6.96 11.38
CA PRO A 45 -3.85 -7.59 12.65
C PRO A 45 -3.20 -8.96 12.90
N TRP A 46 -2.72 -9.63 11.85
CA TRP A 46 -2.10 -10.95 11.89
C TRP A 46 -0.57 -10.89 11.81
N GLY A 47 0.01 -9.70 11.74
CA GLY A 47 1.46 -9.47 11.70
C GLY A 47 2.06 -9.49 10.29
N ASN A 48 1.26 -9.64 9.24
CA ASN A 48 1.73 -9.59 7.86
C ASN A 48 1.88 -8.13 7.39
N ASP A 49 2.72 -7.95 6.40
CA ASP A 49 2.91 -6.67 5.74
C ASP A 49 1.77 -6.44 4.72
N TYR A 50 1.29 -5.21 4.63
CA TYR A 50 0.24 -4.85 3.67
C TYR A 50 0.74 -4.98 2.25
N GLN A 51 -0.10 -5.55 1.39
CA GLN A 51 0.11 -5.63 -0.04
C GLN A 51 -0.29 -4.32 -0.71
N TYR A 52 0.43 -4.00 -1.79
CA TYR A 52 0.19 -2.79 -2.57
C TYR A 52 0.31 -3.05 -4.06
N LEU A 53 -0.68 -2.56 -4.80
CA LEU A 53 -0.72 -2.66 -6.26
C LEU A 53 -0.97 -1.28 -6.88
N SER A 54 -0.20 -0.94 -7.91
CA SER A 54 -0.35 0.29 -8.67
C SER A 54 0.23 0.11 -10.08
N PRO A 55 -0.61 0.13 -11.14
CA PRO A 55 -2.06 0.38 -11.11
C PRO A 55 -2.84 -0.71 -10.36
N GLY A 56 -3.88 -0.31 -9.61
CA GLY A 56 -4.77 -1.25 -8.92
C GLY A 56 -5.67 -2.02 -9.90
N GLU A 57 -6.09 -3.22 -9.51
CA GLU A 57 -7.16 -4.00 -10.14
C GLU A 57 -8.55 -3.50 -9.74
N LYS A 58 -8.73 -3.03 -8.50
CA LYS A 58 -10.01 -2.55 -7.96
C LYS A 58 -10.15 -1.02 -8.02
N GLY A 59 -9.08 -0.29 -8.32
CA GLY A 59 -9.07 1.15 -8.39
C GLY A 59 -7.78 1.76 -8.95
N LEU A 60 -7.51 3.02 -8.59
CA LEU A 60 -6.26 3.69 -8.99
C LEU A 60 -5.03 3.02 -8.38
N PHE A 61 -5.19 2.54 -7.15
CA PHE A 61 -4.22 1.79 -6.39
C PHE A 61 -5.00 0.89 -5.42
N ASP A 62 -4.39 -0.24 -5.10
CA ASP A 62 -4.95 -1.20 -4.17
C ASP A 62 -4.00 -1.37 -3.01
N VAL A 63 -4.52 -1.24 -1.79
CA VAL A 63 -3.81 -1.53 -0.54
C VAL A 63 -4.66 -2.53 0.22
N TYR A 64 -4.12 -3.71 0.51
CA TYR A 64 -4.89 -4.79 1.10
C TYR A 64 -4.06 -5.76 1.92
N THR A 65 -4.73 -6.55 2.75
CA THR A 65 -4.20 -7.74 3.43
C THR A 65 -5.00 -8.96 2.99
N LEU A 66 -4.33 -10.11 2.94
CA LEU A 66 -4.89 -11.43 2.64
C LEU A 66 -5.50 -12.12 3.89
N GLY A 67 -5.73 -11.37 4.96
CA GLY A 67 -6.31 -11.88 6.19
C GLY A 67 -5.37 -12.79 6.99
N ALA A 68 -5.96 -13.57 7.89
CA ALA A 68 -5.25 -14.52 8.76
C ALA A 68 -4.52 -15.63 8.00
N ASP A 69 -5.06 -16.01 6.85
CA ASP A 69 -4.62 -17.19 6.10
C ASP A 69 -3.50 -16.85 5.11
N GLY A 70 -3.36 -15.57 4.75
CA GLY A 70 -2.33 -15.14 3.80
C GLY A 70 -2.61 -15.58 2.36
N GLN A 71 -3.85 -15.94 2.05
CA GLN A 71 -4.31 -16.38 0.73
C GLN A 71 -5.41 -15.47 0.19
N GLU A 72 -5.43 -15.32 -1.13
CA GLU A 72 -6.50 -14.61 -1.83
C GLU A 72 -7.84 -15.37 -1.75
N ASN A 73 -8.93 -14.63 -1.75
CA ASN A 73 -10.31 -15.13 -1.71
C ASN A 73 -10.66 -15.95 -0.46
N GLY A 74 -10.01 -15.68 0.68
CA GLY A 74 -10.40 -16.29 1.94
C GLY A 74 -11.74 -15.76 2.47
N GLU A 75 -12.27 -16.41 3.50
CA GLU A 75 -13.55 -16.05 4.14
C GLU A 75 -13.36 -15.82 5.65
N GLY A 76 -14.26 -15.02 6.25
CA GLY A 76 -14.22 -14.72 7.68
C GLY A 76 -12.92 -14.04 8.09
N ALA A 77 -12.14 -14.66 8.98
CA ALA A 77 -10.84 -14.13 9.41
C ALA A 77 -9.76 -14.18 8.33
N GLY A 78 -9.94 -15.01 7.30
CA GLY A 78 -9.06 -15.06 6.12
C GLY A 78 -9.52 -14.16 4.98
N ALA A 79 -10.58 -13.36 5.16
CA ALA A 79 -11.08 -12.52 4.09
C ALA A 79 -10.07 -11.43 3.69
N ASP A 80 -10.00 -11.16 2.38
CA ASP A 80 -9.18 -10.08 1.85
C ASP A 80 -9.77 -8.74 2.28
N ILE A 81 -8.99 -7.94 3.00
CA ILE A 81 -9.41 -6.61 3.47
C ILE A 81 -8.55 -5.57 2.75
N GLY A 82 -9.17 -4.79 1.89
CA GLY A 82 -8.53 -3.76 1.08
C GLY A 82 -9.28 -2.44 1.08
N ASN A 83 -8.65 -1.41 0.53
CA ASN A 83 -9.23 -0.06 0.45
C ASN A 83 -10.58 0.02 -0.29
N TRP A 84 -10.92 -0.98 -1.10
CA TRP A 84 -12.19 -1.04 -1.84
C TRP A 84 -13.36 -1.61 -1.02
N ASN A 85 -13.11 -2.46 -0.02
CA ASN A 85 -14.14 -3.13 0.78
C ASN A 85 -14.09 -2.79 2.28
N LEU A 86 -13.36 -1.74 2.68
CA LEU A 86 -13.30 -1.29 4.08
C LEU A 86 -14.67 -1.09 4.75
N GLN A 87 -15.70 -0.76 3.98
CA GLN A 87 -17.06 -0.53 4.48
C GLN A 87 -17.74 -1.81 4.96
N GLU A 88 -17.30 -2.99 4.51
CA GLU A 88 -17.87 -4.28 4.90
C GLU A 88 -17.39 -4.73 6.29
N PHE A 89 -16.35 -4.09 6.82
CA PHE A 89 -15.68 -4.43 8.09
C PHE A 89 -15.81 -3.34 9.15
N GLN A 90 -16.77 -2.41 8.98
CA GLN A 90 -16.96 -1.23 9.83
C GLN A 90 -18.03 -1.42 10.92
#